data_AF-A0A0F9H3J2-F1
#
_entry.id   AF-A0A0F9H3J2-F1
#
_cell.length_a   1.000
_cell.length_b   1.000
_cell.length_c   1.000
_cell.angle_alpha   90.00
_cell.angle_beta   90.00
_cell.angle_gamma   90.00
#
_symmetry.space_group_name_H-M   'P 1'
#
loop_
_entity.id
_entity.type
_entity.pdbx_description
1 polymer ?
#
loop_
_entity_poly.entity_id
_entity_poly.type
_entity_poly.pdbx_seq_one_letter_code
_entity_poly.pdbx_strand_id
1 'polypeptide(L)'
;MKKLTRKGIKRDIKRFLKLTEPDPKSECIVFKGHLDSKGYGRFRSQLLPTQRGMVQAHRFAYYIVRGPIPGDMTIDHLCHNTSCVNPYHLEVVSRPINTARGNRDRTRV
;
A
#
# COMPACT_ATOMS: atom_id res chain seq x y z
N MET A 1 -11.92 -10.83 18.43
CA MET A 1 -11.49 -10.65 17.02
C MET A 1 -12.69 -10.88 16.11
N LYS A 2 -13.11 -9.89 15.30
CA LYS A 2 -14.25 -10.08 14.37
C LYS A 2 -13.84 -11.06 13.27
N LYS A 3 -14.56 -12.18 13.11
CA LYS A 3 -14.31 -13.13 12.03
C LYS A 3 -14.52 -12.43 10.69
N LEU A 4 -13.46 -12.28 9.89
CA LEU A 4 -13.55 -11.79 8.52
C LEU A 4 -14.39 -12.77 7.69
N THR A 5 -15.50 -12.30 7.13
CA THR A 5 -16.30 -13.12 6.20
C THR A 5 -15.75 -13.02 4.79
N ARG A 6 -15.86 -14.09 3.99
CA ARG A 6 -15.54 -14.06 2.54
C ARG A 6 -16.25 -12.92 1.80
N LYS A 7 -17.47 -12.57 2.23
CA LYS A 7 -18.26 -11.44 1.72
C LYS A 7 -17.61 -10.08 2.04
N GLY A 8 -17.06 -9.92 3.24
CA GLY A 8 -16.34 -8.71 3.65
C GLY A 8 -15.07 -8.47 2.83
N ILE A 9 -14.31 -9.54 2.56
CA ILE A 9 -13.09 -9.48 1.74
C ILE A 9 -13.42 -8.98 0.32
N LYS A 10 -14.40 -9.60 -0.35
CA LYS A 10 -14.81 -9.19 -1.71
C LYS A 10 -15.28 -7.74 -1.78
N ARG A 11 -15.99 -7.26 -0.74
CA ARG A 11 -16.47 -5.87 -0.67
C ARG A 11 -15.31 -4.88 -0.61
N ASP A 12 -14.32 -5.13 0.24
CA ASP A 12 -13.18 -4.23 0.43
C ASP A 12 -12.30 -4.21 -0.84
N ILE A 13 -12.06 -5.36 -1.48
CA ILE A 13 -11.35 -5.43 -2.78
C ILE A 13 -12.09 -4.63 -3.86
N LYS A 14 -13.41 -4.81 -3.99
CA LYS A 14 -14.21 -4.06 -4.98
C LYS A 14 -14.15 -2.55 -4.76
N ARG A 15 -14.18 -2.10 -3.49
CA ARG A 15 -14.01 -0.68 -3.14
C ARG A 15 -12.60 -0.18 -3.46
N PHE A 16 -11.59 -0.99 -3.22
CA PHE A 16 -10.20 -0.64 -3.46
C PHE A 16 -9.91 -0.43 -4.95
N LEU A 17 -10.33 -1.38 -5.80
CA LEU A 17 -10.10 -1.32 -7.26
C LEU A 17 -10.78 -0.11 -7.92
N LYS A 18 -11.87 0.41 -7.35
CA LYS A 18 -12.52 1.64 -7.83
C LYS A 18 -11.69 2.90 -7.58
N LEU A 19 -10.72 2.84 -6.68
CA LEU A 19 -9.85 3.94 -6.29
C LEU A 19 -8.46 3.80 -6.92
N THR A 20 -8.31 2.98 -7.95
CA THR A 20 -7.03 2.72 -8.62
C THR A 20 -7.14 2.95 -10.11
N GLU A 21 -6.09 3.53 -10.68
CA GLU A 21 -6.00 3.82 -12.12
C GLU A 21 -4.57 3.49 -12.61
N PRO A 22 -4.40 2.81 -13.75
CA PRO A 22 -3.08 2.63 -14.35
C PRO A 22 -2.52 3.99 -14.79
N ASP A 23 -1.25 4.24 -14.52
CA ASP A 23 -0.55 5.40 -15.05
C ASP A 23 -0.18 5.15 -16.53
N PRO A 24 -0.57 5.99 -17.51
CA PRO A 24 -0.22 5.76 -18.90
C PRO A 24 1.28 5.92 -19.20
N LYS A 25 2.05 6.54 -18.30
CA LYS A 25 3.49 6.81 -18.49
C LYS A 25 4.40 5.86 -17.73
N SER A 26 3.85 4.98 -16.90
CA SER A 26 4.62 4.03 -16.10
C SER A 26 3.83 2.76 -15.85
N GLU A 27 4.47 1.71 -15.33
CA GLU A 27 3.75 0.50 -14.92
C GLU A 27 3.07 0.67 -13.55
N CYS A 28 2.94 1.90 -13.04
CA CYS A 28 2.30 2.16 -11.77
C CYS A 28 0.78 1.98 -11.85
N ILE A 29 0.21 1.50 -10.74
CA ILE A 29 -1.21 1.59 -10.48
C ILE A 29 -1.36 2.66 -9.40
N VAL A 30 -1.90 3.82 -9.75
CA VAL A 30 -2.00 4.99 -8.86
C VAL A 30 -3.27 4.91 -8.03
N PHE A 31 -3.15 5.13 -6.73
CA PHE A 31 -4.30 5.27 -5.84
C PHE A 31 -4.88 6.69 -5.92
N LYS A 32 -6.15 6.80 -6.29
CA LYS A 32 -6.90 8.06 -6.50
C LYS A 32 -7.75 8.46 -5.29
N GLY A 33 -7.68 7.71 -4.18
CA GLY A 33 -8.35 8.03 -2.93
C GLY A 33 -7.61 9.08 -2.10
N HIS A 34 -7.92 9.15 -0.80
CA HIS A 34 -7.25 10.09 0.12
C HIS A 34 -5.76 9.76 0.24
N LEU A 35 -4.91 10.77 0.01
CA LEU A 35 -3.48 10.73 0.24
C LEU A 35 -3.17 11.52 1.53
N ASP A 36 -2.21 11.07 2.33
CA ASP A 36 -1.69 11.86 3.45
C ASP A 36 -0.67 12.91 2.98
N SER A 37 -0.16 13.73 3.92
CA SER A 37 0.80 14.79 3.63
C SER A 37 2.13 14.31 3.04
N LYS A 38 2.41 13.00 3.10
CA LYS A 38 3.60 12.37 2.52
C LYS A 38 3.29 11.66 1.19
N GLY A 39 2.07 11.82 0.66
CA GLY A 39 1.64 11.22 -0.60
C GLY A 39 1.26 9.73 -0.51
N TYR A 40 1.13 9.16 0.70
CA TYR A 40 0.71 7.78 0.86
C TYR A 40 -0.82 7.65 0.84
N GLY A 41 -1.32 6.75 0.01
CA GLY A 41 -2.74 6.41 -0.02
C GLY A 41 -3.24 5.81 1.30
N ARG A 42 -4.40 6.26 1.75
CA ARG A 42 -5.10 5.74 2.94
C ARG A 42 -6.41 5.10 2.52
N PHE A 43 -6.60 3.84 2.93
CA PHE A 43 -7.78 3.06 2.59
C PHE A 43 -8.48 2.56 3.86
N ARG A 44 -9.81 2.65 3.89
CA ARG A 44 -10.58 2.08 4.99
C ARG A 44 -10.87 0.61 4.70
N SER A 45 -10.28 -0.28 5.49
CA SER A 45 -10.49 -1.72 5.44
C SER A 45 -10.53 -2.35 6.82
N GLN A 46 -11.34 -3.40 6.96
CA GLN A 46 -11.35 -4.23 8.16
C GLN A 46 -10.43 -5.45 8.02
N LEU A 47 -9.77 -5.63 6.86
CA LEU A 47 -8.99 -6.83 6.57
C LEU A 47 -7.62 -6.86 7.25
N LEU A 48 -7.03 -5.69 7.46
CA LEU A 48 -5.77 -5.56 8.17
C LEU A 48 -6.02 -5.00 9.58
N PRO A 49 -5.32 -5.49 10.61
CA PRO A 49 -5.47 -4.99 11.97
C PRO A 49 -4.84 -3.60 12.09
N THR A 50 -5.65 -2.55 12.02
CA THR A 50 -5.20 -1.18 12.27
C THR A 50 -6.17 -0.41 13.16
N GLN A 51 -5.66 0.63 13.82
CA GLN A 51 -6.49 1.55 14.58
C GLN A 51 -7.52 2.21 13.65
N ARG A 52 -8.80 2.16 14.04
CA ARG A 52 -9.95 2.74 13.32
C ARG A 52 -10.24 2.16 11.93
N GLY A 53 -9.57 1.06 11.54
CA GLY A 53 -9.75 0.40 10.24
C GLY A 53 -9.22 1.21 9.06
N MET A 54 -8.26 2.11 9.30
CA MET A 54 -7.56 2.85 8.25
C MET A 54 -6.19 2.21 8.00
N VAL A 55 -5.91 1.82 6.76
CA VAL A 55 -4.70 1.09 6.35
C VAL A 55 -3.98 1.88 5.26
N GLN A 56 -2.68 1.64 5.09
CA GLN A 56 -1.97 2.19 3.93
C GLN A 56 -2.40 1.43 2.67
N ALA A 57 -2.72 2.15 1.60
CA ALA A 57 -3.28 1.59 0.37
C ALA A 57 -2.33 0.59 -0.28
N HIS A 58 -1.03 0.88 -0.33
CA HIS A 58 -0.03 -0.03 -0.88
C HIS A 58 0.11 -1.30 -0.04
N ARG A 59 0.02 -1.22 1.31
CA ARG A 59 0.03 -2.42 2.18
C ARG A 59 -1.20 -3.28 1.97
N PHE A 60 -2.35 -2.67 1.72
CA PHE A 60 -3.57 -3.40 1.37
C PHE A 60 -3.41 -4.13 0.03
N ALA A 61 -2.90 -3.44 -1.00
CA ALA A 61 -2.65 -4.04 -2.31
C ALA A 61 -1.65 -5.20 -2.25
N TYR A 62 -0.55 -5.03 -1.52
CA TYR A 62 0.39 -6.11 -1.26
C TYR A 62 -0.31 -7.29 -0.58
N TYR A 63 -1.08 -7.03 0.49
CA TYR A 63 -1.72 -8.07 1.27
C TYR A 63 -2.69 -8.93 0.48
N ILE A 64 -3.52 -8.33 -0.37
CA ILE A 64 -4.53 -9.08 -1.14
C ILE A 64 -3.93 -9.91 -2.28
N VAL A 65 -2.70 -9.62 -2.71
CA VAL A 65 -2.01 -10.33 -3.81
C VAL A 65 -0.93 -11.28 -3.32
N ARG A 66 -0.11 -10.85 -2.35
CA ARG A 66 1.07 -11.58 -1.85
C ARG A 66 0.90 -12.10 -0.42
N GLY A 67 -0.13 -11.67 0.30
CA GLY A 67 -0.43 -12.17 1.65
C GLY A 67 0.20 -11.34 2.79
N PRO A 68 0.32 -11.92 3.99
CA PRO A 68 0.68 -11.19 5.21
C PRO A 68 2.07 -10.55 5.13
N ILE A 69 2.17 -9.32 5.61
CA ILE A 69 3.43 -8.61 5.82
C ILE A 69 3.90 -8.96 7.24
N PRO A 70 5.11 -9.52 7.43
CA PRO A 70 5.64 -9.79 8.77
C PRO A 70 5.66 -8.52 9.64
N GLY A 71 5.42 -8.66 10.94
CA GLY A 71 5.03 -7.53 11.81
C GLY A 71 6.08 -6.42 11.95
N ASP A 72 7.35 -6.76 11.86
CA ASP A 72 8.50 -5.86 11.94
C ASP A 72 8.95 -5.30 10.57
N MET A 73 8.35 -5.79 9.48
CA MET A 73 8.72 -5.43 8.11
C MET A 73 7.91 -4.25 7.56
N THR A 74 8.57 -3.48 6.70
CA THR A 74 8.03 -2.34 5.98
C THR A 74 7.85 -2.67 4.50
N ILE A 75 7.03 -1.89 3.81
CA ILE A 75 6.90 -1.96 2.35
C ILE A 75 7.68 -0.80 1.75
N ASP A 76 8.58 -1.12 0.84
CA ASP A 76 9.35 -0.16 0.03
C ASP A 76 8.77 -0.08 -1.38
N HIS A 77 8.81 1.11 -1.96
CA HIS A 77 8.33 1.40 -3.32
C HIS A 77 9.51 1.39 -4.28
N LEU A 78 9.67 0.31 -5.03
CA LEU A 78 10.73 0.17 -6.04
C LEU A 78 10.63 1.24 -7.14
N CYS A 79 9.42 1.75 -7.39
CA CYS A 79 9.16 2.80 -8.37
C CYS A 79 9.26 4.23 -7.83
N HIS A 80 9.58 4.42 -6.53
CA HIS A 80 9.67 5.73 -5.86
C HIS A 80 8.40 6.61 -5.94
N ASN A 81 7.25 6.04 -6.34
CA ASN A 81 5.96 6.71 -6.36
C ASN A 81 5.13 6.28 -5.14
N THR A 82 5.03 7.14 -4.12
CA THR A 82 4.33 6.86 -2.85
C THR A 82 2.83 6.58 -3.01
N SER A 83 2.22 7.08 -4.09
CA SER A 83 0.82 6.85 -4.43
C SER A 83 0.57 5.54 -5.18
N CYS A 84 1.65 4.86 -5.62
CA CYS A 84 1.56 3.60 -6.34
C CYS A 84 1.13 2.45 -5.41
N VAL A 85 0.25 1.60 -5.91
CA VAL A 85 -0.27 0.40 -5.25
C VAL A 85 -0.09 -0.86 -6.09
N ASN A 86 0.71 -0.80 -7.16
CA ASN A 86 1.04 -1.99 -7.94
C ASN A 86 1.84 -2.97 -7.06
N PRO A 87 1.32 -4.17 -6.74
CA PRO A 87 2.00 -5.13 -5.87
C PRO A 87 3.34 -5.67 -6.42
N TYR A 88 3.62 -5.45 -7.71
CA TYR A 88 4.92 -5.77 -8.31
C TYR A 88 5.97 -4.66 -8.10
N HIS A 89 5.55 -3.45 -7.74
CA HIS A 89 6.43 -2.34 -7.38
C HIS A 89 6.68 -2.23 -5.87
N LEU A 90 6.21 -3.22 -5.09
CA LEU A 90 6.28 -3.23 -3.63
C LEU A 90 7.16 -4.37 -3.16
N GLU A 91 8.12 -4.06 -2.29
CA GLU A 91 9.01 -5.04 -1.67
C GLU A 91 8.84 -5.02 -0.16
N VAL A 92 8.79 -6.20 0.46
CA VAL A 92 8.82 -6.34 1.92
C VAL A 92 10.27 -6.30 2.36
N VAL A 93 10.64 -5.24 3.06
CA VAL A 93 12.01 -5.01 3.54
C VAL A 93 12.04 -4.74 5.03
N SER A 94 13.19 -4.98 5.65
CA SER A 94 13.41 -4.58 7.04
C SER A 94 13.47 -3.05 7.17
N ARG A 95 13.15 -2.52 8.35
CA ARG A 95 13.20 -1.07 8.61
C ARG A 95 14.56 -0.45 8.28
N PRO A 96 15.72 -1.05 8.63
CA PRO A 96 17.03 -0.51 8.26
C PRO A 96 17.21 -0.37 6.74
N ILE A 97 16.76 -1.37 5.96
CA ILE A 97 16.84 -1.32 4.49
C ILE A 97 15.96 -0.19 3.94
N ASN A 98 14.73 -0.08 4.43
CA ASN A 98 13.81 0.99 4.01
C ASN A 98 14.39 2.38 4.29
N THR A 99 14.97 2.59 5.48
CA THR A 99 15.61 3.86 5.84
C THR A 99 16.85 4.14 4.98
N ALA A 100 17.69 3.14 4.75
CA ALA A 100 18.87 3.28 3.90
C ALA A 100 18.52 3.66 2.45
N ARG A 101 17.43 3.12 1.91
CA ARG A 101 16.95 3.45 0.56
C ARG A 101 16.23 4.80 0.50
N GLY A 102 15.42 5.12 1.50
CA GLY A 102 14.70 6.41 1.58
C GLY A 102 15.61 7.64 1.74
N ASN A 103 16.85 7.46 2.21
CA ASN A 103 17.84 8.54 2.29
C ASN A 103 18.54 8.85 0.96
N ARG A 104 18.40 8.00 -0.07
CA ARG A 104 19.06 8.23 -1.38
C ARG A 104 18.38 9.30 -2.23
N ASP A 105 17.11 9.61 -1.96
CA ASP A 105 16.27 10.45 -2.83
C ASP A 105 16.07 11.90 -2.31
N ARG A 106 16.74 12.27 -1.21
CA ARG A 106 16.67 13.64 -0.64
C ARG A 106 17.62 14.64 -1.33
N THR A 107 18.36 14.22 -2.34
CA THR A 107 19.34 15.05 -3.08
C THR A 107 18.78 15.67 -4.35
N ARG A 108 17.46 15.67 -4.56
CA ARG A 108 16.83 16.47 -5.64
C ARG A 108 16.81 17.94 -5.22
N VAL A 109 17.95 18.61 -5.45
CA VAL A 109 18.09 20.06 -5.58
C VAL A 109 17.37 20.51 -6.84
#